data_AF-T0Z1H7-F1
#
_entry.id   AF-T0Z1H7-F1
#
_cell.length_a   1.000
_cell.length_b   1.000
_cell.length_c   1.000
_cell.angle_alpha   90.00
_cell.angle_beta   90.00
_cell.angle_gamma   90.00
#
_symmetry.space_group_name_H-M   'P 1'
#
loop_
_entity.id
_entity.type
_entity.pdbx_description
1 polymer ?
#
loop_
_entity_poly.entity_id
_entity_poly.type
_entity_poly.pdbx_seq_one_letter_code
_entity_poly.pdbx_strand_id
1 'polypeptide(L)'
;GTQAMDRIRGLITLSPTVGWGLMLGSLAILGVPPFGVFTSEFLILTTAMRAQPWATPILLAALAVAFAAIFSKVQPMVFGETTGRPLPHAPALLPVFAHLAIVLLLGLYIPHYLADWYRAAAHLIGG
;
A
#
# COMPACT_ATOMS: atom_id res chain seq x y z
N GLY A 1 -7.72 -18.19 14.50
CA GLY A 1 -7.32 -16.78 14.65
C GLY A 1 -8.54 -15.88 14.52
N THR A 2 -8.46 -14.61 14.94
CA THR A 2 -9.53 -13.61 14.78
C THR A 2 -9.16 -12.61 13.67
N GLN A 3 -10.16 -12.07 12.98
CA GLN A 3 -10.00 -10.98 12.00
C GLN A 3 -10.47 -9.62 12.54
N ALA A 4 -10.96 -9.58 13.79
CA ALA A 4 -11.39 -8.34 14.42
C ALA A 4 -10.17 -7.46 14.70
N MET A 5 -10.08 -6.33 13.99
CA MET A 5 -8.94 -5.41 14.04
C MET A 5 -8.55 -5.02 15.47
N ASP A 6 -9.54 -4.74 16.32
CA ASP A 6 -9.33 -4.28 17.69
C ASP A 6 -8.68 -5.34 18.60
N ARG A 7 -8.73 -6.61 18.18
CA ARG A 7 -8.16 -7.78 18.88
C ARG A 7 -6.82 -8.24 18.29
N ILE A 8 -6.35 -7.63 17.21
CA ILE A 8 -5.04 -7.94 16.62
C ILE A 8 -4.06 -6.88 17.13
N ARG A 9 -3.09 -7.26 17.96
CA ARG A 9 -2.06 -6.36 18.52
C ARG A 9 -0.69 -7.04 18.63
N GLY A 10 0.36 -6.23 18.54
CA GLY A 10 1.74 -6.64 18.75
C GLY A 10 2.21 -7.70 17.77
N LEU A 11 1.81 -7.61 16.50
CA LEU A 11 2.28 -8.57 15.50
C LEU A 11 3.80 -8.57 15.37
N ILE A 12 4.46 -7.43 15.57
CA ILE A 12 5.92 -7.37 15.50
C ILE A 12 6.62 -8.21 16.58
N THR A 13 5.99 -8.37 17.76
CA THR A 13 6.54 -9.17 18.86
C THR A 13 6.13 -10.64 18.77
N LEU A 14 4.90 -10.93 18.31
CA LEU A 14 4.39 -12.30 18.21
C LEU A 14 4.81 -13.03 16.93
N SER A 15 4.89 -12.31 15.82
CA SER A 15 5.23 -12.85 14.49
C SER A 15 5.84 -11.74 13.63
N PRO A 16 7.15 -11.43 13.82
CA PRO A 16 7.80 -10.27 13.21
C PRO A 16 7.64 -10.20 11.69
N THR A 17 7.68 -11.35 11.02
CA THR A 17 7.54 -11.44 9.55
C THR A 17 6.14 -11.07 9.07
N VAL A 18 5.10 -11.44 9.82
CA VAL A 18 3.71 -11.02 9.54
C VAL A 18 3.52 -9.54 9.84
N GLY A 19 4.10 -9.05 10.95
CA GLY A 19 4.09 -7.63 11.29
C GLY A 19 4.71 -6.77 10.18
N TRP A 20 5.89 -7.15 9.69
CA TRP A 20 6.55 -6.47 8.57
C TRP A 20 5.80 -6.62 7.25
N GLY A 21 5.27 -7.81 6.93
CA GLY A 21 4.47 -8.02 5.73
C GLY A 21 3.22 -7.14 5.70
N LEU A 22 2.51 -7.03 6.83
CA LEU A 22 1.35 -6.14 6.96
C LEU A 22 1.74 -4.67 6.86
N MET A 23 2.83 -4.26 7.54
CA MET A 23 3.31 -2.88 7.52
C MET A 23 3.71 -2.45 6.10
N LEU A 24 4.59 -3.23 5.44
CA LEU A 24 5.05 -2.94 4.08
C LEU A 24 3.92 -3.01 3.06
N GLY A 25 3.03 -3.99 3.17
CA GLY A 25 1.85 -4.08 2.29
C GLY A 25 0.90 -2.90 2.47
N SER A 26 0.71 -2.44 3.71
CA SER A 26 -0.11 -1.26 3.98
C SER A 26 0.51 0.01 3.40
N LEU A 27 1.83 0.20 3.55
CA LEU A 27 2.56 1.32 2.92
C LEU A 27 2.48 1.26 1.38
N ALA A 28 2.51 0.06 0.80
CA ALA A 28 2.39 -0.14 -0.64
C ALA A 28 1.04 0.28 -1.20
N ILE A 29 -0.05 -0.07 -0.50
CA ILE A 29 -1.41 0.28 -0.91
C ILE A 29 -1.71 1.76 -0.65
N LEU A 30 -1.17 2.31 0.44
CA LEU A 30 -1.31 3.73 0.80
C LEU A 30 -0.53 4.69 -0.10
N GLY A 31 0.13 4.20 -1.15
CA GLY A 31 0.82 5.05 -2.11
C GLY A 31 2.03 5.76 -1.50
N VAL A 32 2.73 5.16 -0.55
CA VAL A 32 3.97 5.74 -0.01
C VAL A 32 5.12 5.51 -1.02
N PRO A 33 5.97 6.50 -1.35
CA PRO A 33 7.18 6.26 -2.12
C PRO A 33 8.05 5.19 -1.44
N PRO A 34 8.60 4.18 -2.15
CA PRO A 34 8.77 4.06 -3.60
C PRO A 34 7.75 3.15 -4.34
N PHE A 35 6.57 2.90 -3.78
CA PHE A 35 5.59 1.98 -4.39
C PHE A 35 4.86 2.60 -5.59
N GLY A 36 4.61 1.81 -6.64
CA GLY A 36 4.05 2.32 -7.91
C GLY A 36 2.66 2.97 -7.79
N VAL A 37 1.88 2.65 -6.76
CA VAL A 37 0.59 3.30 -6.48
C VAL A 37 0.77 4.82 -6.27
N PHE A 38 1.88 5.24 -5.64
CA PHE A 38 2.24 6.65 -5.48
C PHE A 38 2.28 7.39 -6.81
N THR A 39 2.87 6.77 -7.85
CA THR A 39 3.00 7.39 -9.17
C THR A 39 1.63 7.71 -9.76
N SER A 40 0.66 6.82 -9.62
CA SER A 40 -0.72 7.04 -10.07
C SER A 40 -1.37 8.20 -9.33
N GLU A 41 -1.31 8.22 -7.99
CA GLU A 41 -1.88 9.30 -7.18
C GLU A 41 -1.22 10.65 -7.46
N PHE A 42 0.11 10.65 -7.61
CA PHE A 42 0.88 11.85 -7.95
C PHE A 42 0.55 12.38 -9.34
N LEU A 43 0.38 11.51 -10.34
CA LEU A 43 -0.05 11.91 -11.68
C LEU A 43 -1.47 12.47 -11.69
N ILE A 44 -2.40 11.83 -10.98
CA ILE A 44 -3.78 12.33 -10.84
C ILE A 44 -3.77 13.69 -10.15
N LEU A 45 -3.02 13.84 -9.06
CA LEU A 45 -2.89 15.09 -8.31
C LEU A 45 -2.30 16.21 -9.17
N THR A 46 -1.18 15.97 -9.85
CA THR A 46 -0.54 16.97 -10.71
C THR A 46 -1.40 17.33 -11.92
N THR A 47 -2.18 16.38 -12.44
CA THR A 47 -3.17 16.64 -13.49
C THR A 47 -4.31 17.50 -12.96
N ALA A 48 -4.84 17.20 -11.77
CA ALA A 48 -5.86 18.01 -11.11
C ALA A 48 -5.37 19.43 -10.86
N MET A 49 -4.13 19.62 -10.40
CA MET A 49 -3.52 20.94 -10.21
C MET A 49 -3.49 21.77 -11.48
N ARG A 50 -3.28 21.15 -12.65
CA ARG A 50 -3.22 21.85 -13.93
C ARG A 50 -4.60 22.06 -14.55
N ALA A 51 -5.46 21.06 -14.50
CA ALA A 51 -6.75 21.05 -15.20
C ALA A 51 -7.89 21.63 -14.36
N GLN A 52 -7.91 21.36 -13.05
CA GLN A 52 -8.97 21.78 -12.11
C GLN A 52 -8.36 22.14 -10.73
N PRO A 53 -7.67 23.29 -10.61
CA PRO A 53 -6.89 23.62 -9.41
C PRO A 53 -7.72 23.59 -8.12
N TRP A 54 -9.01 23.95 -8.17
CA TRP A 54 -9.92 23.93 -7.02
C TRP A 54 -10.19 22.52 -6.48
N ALA A 55 -10.08 21.47 -7.31
CA ALA A 55 -10.28 20.09 -6.89
C ALA A 55 -9.05 19.53 -6.15
N THR A 56 -7.87 20.14 -6.35
CA THR A 56 -6.62 19.74 -5.71
C THR A 56 -6.70 19.68 -4.18
N PRO A 57 -7.13 20.73 -3.46
CA PRO A 57 -7.20 20.67 -2.00
C PRO A 57 -8.20 19.61 -1.50
N ILE A 58 -9.28 19.36 -2.23
CA ILE A 58 -10.26 18.32 -1.89
C ILE A 58 -9.63 16.93 -2.05
N LEU A 59 -8.95 16.69 -3.17
CA LEU A 59 -8.25 15.44 -3.44
C LEU A 59 -7.15 15.18 -2.40
N LEU A 60 -6.35 16.19 -2.07
CA LEU A 60 -5.31 16.09 -1.04
C LEU A 60 -5.91 15.76 0.33
N ALA A 61 -6.99 16.42 0.72
CA ALA A 61 -7.67 16.14 1.97
C ALA A 61 -8.22 14.70 2.01
N ALA A 62 -8.83 14.24 0.91
CA ALA A 62 -9.34 12.87 0.80
C ALA A 62 -8.21 11.83 0.91
N LEU A 63 -7.08 12.05 0.22
CA LEU A 63 -5.90 11.19 0.32
C LEU A 63 -5.34 11.17 1.75
N ALA A 64 -5.23 12.33 2.39
CA ALA A 64 -4.75 12.43 3.77
C ALA A 64 -5.66 11.70 4.76
N VAL A 65 -6.98 11.83 4.61
CA VAL A 65 -7.97 11.12 5.44
C VAL A 65 -7.89 9.61 5.21
N ALA A 66 -7.81 9.15 3.96
CA ALA A 66 -7.67 7.72 3.64
C ALA A 66 -6.39 7.14 4.24
N PHE A 67 -5.27 7.86 4.09
CA PHE A 67 -3.99 7.51 4.70
C PHE A 67 -4.11 7.40 6.22
N ALA A 68 -4.60 8.43 6.89
CA ALA A 68 -4.73 8.46 8.34
C ALA A 68 -5.68 7.36 8.85
N ALA A 69 -6.81 7.12 8.18
CA ALA A 69 -7.79 6.12 8.57
C ALA A 69 -7.20 4.70 8.54
N ILE A 70 -6.45 4.35 7.50
CA ILE A 70 -5.83 3.02 7.38
C ILE A 70 -4.62 2.94 8.32
N PHE A 71 -3.73 3.93 8.30
CA PHE A 71 -2.49 3.88 9.07
C PHE A 71 -2.74 3.88 10.58
N SER A 72 -3.76 4.60 11.07
CA SER A 72 -4.17 4.58 12.48
C SER A 72 -4.68 3.22 12.95
N LYS A 73 -5.17 2.37 12.04
CA LYS A 73 -5.60 1.00 12.36
C LYS A 73 -4.44 0.01 12.28
N VAL A 74 -3.52 0.19 11.33
CA VAL A 74 -2.38 -0.72 11.12
C VAL A 74 -1.34 -0.58 12.24
N GLN A 75 -1.03 0.64 12.67
CA GLN A 75 -0.05 0.87 13.74
C GLN A 75 -0.30 0.06 15.02
N PRO A 76 -1.49 0.10 15.67
CA PRO A 76 -1.74 -0.66 16.88
C PRO A 76 -1.72 -2.19 16.64
N MET A 77 -1.99 -2.66 15.43
CA MET A 77 -1.85 -4.09 15.10
C MET A 77 -0.41 -4.53 15.06
N VAL A 78 0.45 -3.73 14.44
CA VAL A 78 1.87 -4.07 14.25
C VAL A 78 2.64 -3.83 15.54
N PHE A 79 2.50 -2.65 16.13
CA PHE A 79 3.35 -2.15 17.23
C PHE A 79 2.65 -2.07 18.59
N GLY A 80 1.34 -2.32 18.67
CA GLY A 80 0.62 -2.23 19.93
C GLY A 80 1.06 -3.28 20.95
N GLU A 81 0.84 -3.02 22.23
CA GLU A 81 1.08 -3.99 23.29
C GLU A 81 0.17 -5.21 23.15
N THR A 82 0.71 -6.38 23.46
CA THR A 82 0.01 -7.65 23.30
C THR A 82 0.21 -8.56 24.50
N THR A 83 -0.87 -9.19 24.94
CA THR A 83 -0.88 -10.28 25.92
C THR A 83 -1.16 -11.63 25.24
N GLY A 84 -1.25 -11.64 23.91
CA GLY A 84 -1.53 -12.82 23.10
C GLY A 84 -0.39 -13.83 23.10
N ARG A 85 -0.70 -15.10 22.87
CA ARG A 85 0.31 -16.15 22.67
C ARG A 85 0.75 -16.19 21.20
N PRO A 86 2.01 -16.57 20.90
CA PRO A 86 2.49 -16.76 19.54
C PRO A 86 1.59 -17.73 18.76
N LEU A 87 1.50 -17.53 17.45
CA LEU A 87 0.74 -18.41 16.57
C LEU A 87 1.33 -19.83 16.56
N PRO A 88 0.51 -20.90 16.63
CA PRO A 88 1.01 -22.28 16.63
C PRO A 88 1.72 -22.71 15.34
N HIS A 89 1.41 -22.05 14.22
CA HIS A 89 1.99 -22.33 12.91
C HIS A 89 2.42 -21.03 12.23
N ALA A 90 3.65 -21.01 11.71
CA ALA A 90 4.13 -19.91 10.89
C ALA A 90 3.39 -19.92 9.54
N PRO A 91 2.75 -18.81 9.13
CA PRO A 91 2.07 -18.74 7.83
C PRO A 91 3.06 -18.83 6.66
N ALA A 92 2.55 -19.13 5.46
CA ALA A 92 3.36 -19.13 4.24
C ALA A 92 3.73 -17.70 3.85
N LEU A 93 4.94 -17.27 4.21
CA LEU A 93 5.43 -15.90 4.02
C LEU A 93 5.98 -15.65 2.61
N LEU A 94 6.44 -16.72 1.93
CA LEU A 94 7.10 -16.62 0.63
C LEU A 94 6.24 -15.93 -0.44
N PRO A 95 4.94 -16.26 -0.62
CA PRO A 95 4.11 -15.59 -1.62
C PRO A 95 3.91 -14.10 -1.34
N VAL A 96 3.80 -13.72 -0.07
CA VAL A 96 3.58 -12.32 0.35
C VAL A 96 4.80 -11.48 0.03
N PHE A 97 5.99 -11.91 0.46
CA PHE A 97 7.22 -11.16 0.18
C PHE A 97 7.61 -11.19 -1.29
N ALA A 98 7.36 -12.29 -2.00
CA ALA A 98 7.54 -12.33 -3.45
C ALA A 98 6.64 -11.31 -4.16
N HIS A 99 5.36 -11.24 -3.79
CA HIS A 99 4.44 -10.25 -4.34
C HIS A 99 4.89 -8.81 -4.01
N LEU A 100 5.24 -8.53 -2.76
CA LEU A 100 5.75 -7.20 -2.36
C LEU A 100 7.03 -6.83 -3.11
N ALA A 101 7.95 -7.78 -3.31
CA ALA A 101 9.17 -7.56 -4.07
C ALA A 101 8.86 -7.22 -5.54
N ILE A 102 7.93 -7.93 -6.17
CA ILE A 102 7.50 -7.64 -7.55
C ILE A 102 6.87 -6.25 -7.64
N VAL A 103 5.95 -5.92 -6.73
CA VAL A 103 5.28 -4.60 -6.71
C VAL A 103 6.29 -3.48 -6.46
N LEU A 104 7.26 -3.69 -5.56
CA LEU A 104 8.33 -2.72 -5.30
C LEU A 104 9.24 -2.55 -6.52
N LEU A 105 9.68 -3.65 -7.15
CA LEU A 105 10.50 -3.61 -8.35
C LEU A 105 9.80 -2.88 -9.49
N LEU A 106 8.51 -3.16 -9.72
CA LEU A 106 7.72 -2.47 -10.73
C LEU A 106 7.45 -1.00 -10.38
N GLY A 107 7.37 -0.65 -9.09
CA GLY A 107 7.28 0.74 -8.64
C GLY A 107 8.57 1.53 -8.88
N LEU A 108 9.73 0.90 -8.72
CA LEU A 108 11.04 1.50 -8.99
C LEU A 108 11.39 1.53 -10.47
N TYR A 109 11.02 0.48 -11.21
CA TYR A 109 11.35 0.31 -12.62
C TYR A 109 10.22 -0.40 -13.35
N ILE A 110 9.63 0.30 -14.32
CA ILE A 110 8.68 -0.29 -15.27
C ILE A 110 9.48 -0.71 -16.51
N PRO A 111 9.53 -2.02 -16.83
CA PRO A 111 10.19 -2.49 -18.05
C PRO A 111 9.58 -1.88 -19.31
N HIS A 112 10.42 -1.59 -20.31
CA HIS A 112 10.00 -0.90 -21.55
C HIS A 112 8.80 -1.57 -22.25
N TYR A 113 8.80 -2.91 -22.34
CA TYR A 113 7.69 -3.65 -22.95
C TYR A 113 6.35 -3.41 -22.23
N LEU A 114 6.37 -3.24 -20.91
CA LEU A 114 5.17 -3.02 -20.11
C LEU A 114 4.67 -1.59 -20.29
N ALA A 115 5.59 -0.62 -20.34
CA ALA A 115 5.27 0.76 -20.65
C ALA A 115 4.65 0.92 -22.06
N ASP A 116 5.18 0.20 -23.05
CA ASP A 116 4.64 0.23 -24.41
C ASP A 116 3.25 -0.41 -24.49
N TRP A 117 3.01 -1.49 -23.74
CA TRP A 117 1.67 -2.05 -23.56
C TRP A 117 0.70 -1.07 -22.89
N TYR A 118 1.12 -0.35 -21.84
CA TYR A 118 0.29 0.68 -21.21
C TYR A 118 -0.07 1.81 -22.18
N ARG A 119 0.88 2.26 -23.00
CA ARG A 119 0.62 3.27 -24.04
C ARG A 119 -0.34 2.76 -25.11
N ALA A 120 -0.15 1.53 -25.57
CA ALA A 120 -1.06 0.91 -26.54
C ALA A 120 -2.48 0.80 -25.98
N ALA A 121 -2.62 0.38 -24.73
CA ALA A 121 -3.92 0.32 -24.05
C ALA A 121 -4.55 1.72 -23.89
N ALA A 122 -3.76 2.73 -23.52
CA ALA A 122 -4.24 4.10 -23.42
C ALA A 122 -4.72 4.66 -24.77
N HIS A 123 -4.04 4.35 -25.87
CA HIS A 123 -4.47 4.71 -27.22
C HIS A 123 -5.79 4.03 -27.61
N LEU A 124 -5.97 2.75 -27.29
CA LEU A 124 -7.22 2.04 -27.59
C LEU A 124 -8.43 2.61 -26.82
N ILE A 125 -8.21 3.15 -25.62
CA ILE A 125 -9.27 3.73 -24.79
C ILE A 125 -9.50 5.22 -25.13
N GLY A 126 -8.44 5.96 -25.46
CA GLY A 126 -8.48 7.39 -25.76
C GLY A 126 -8.86 7.74 -27.20
N GLY A 127 -8.68 6.82 -28.14
CA GLY A 127 -8.73 7.10 -29.59
C GLY A 127 -7.39 7.57 -30.12
#